data_AF-A0A520NI20-F1
#
_entry.id   AF-A0A520NI20-F1
#
_cell.length_a   1.000
_cell.length_b   1.000
_cell.length_c   1.000
_cell.angle_alpha   90.00
_cell.angle_beta   90.00
_cell.angle_gamma   90.00
#
_symmetry.space_group_name_H-M   'P 1'
#
loop_
_entity.id
_entity.type
_entity.pdbx_description
1 polymer ?
#
loop_
_entity_poly.entity_id
_entity_poly.type
_entity_poly.pdbx_seq_one_letter_code
_entity_poly.pdbx_strand_id
1 'polypeptide(L)'
;MPSTPSSIVLSLNSKVANPMLSKVPVLRRLFRGGSKPSGPVHVLRLNGVISPTRSNGPLGGSGPVLNLESLAADIEKAFKPKDVAAVALLINSPGGSPVQSNLIAARIRQLADEKQVPVLAFTEDVAASGGYWLACAADEIFADPASIVGSIGVISGGFGFTGLMEKIGVDRRLYTAGENKSRLDPFSEEKPNDVAWIKGLQLDLHEIFRGYVESRRKGRFKVDDPRGLMNGDVFLGDKALEVGLVDGLGDMRSTLRSRFGEKVRIKLINKPKRGLPLLGLLGSSGRVGHDPLGAAVTALEHRALWGRYGL
;
A
#
# COMPACT_ATOMS: atom_id res chain seq x y z
N MET A 1 47.48 60.31 -29.23
CA MET A 1 48.01 59.92 -27.89
C MET A 1 46.86 59.28 -27.11
N PRO A 2 47.14 58.21 -26.36
CA PRO A 2 46.46 56.91 -26.46
C PRO A 2 45.56 56.67 -25.22
N SER A 3 44.84 55.58 -24.96
CA SER A 3 44.94 54.14 -25.29
C SER A 3 43.71 53.44 -24.68
N THR A 4 43.11 52.48 -25.38
CA THR A 4 42.49 51.30 -24.75
C THR A 4 43.51 50.51 -23.94
N PRO A 5 43.13 49.88 -22.82
CA PRO A 5 43.04 48.40 -22.77
C PRO A 5 41.89 47.94 -21.84
N SER A 6 41.50 46.70 -21.62
CA SER A 6 41.64 45.38 -22.27
C SER A 6 40.67 44.48 -21.50
N SER A 7 40.13 43.50 -22.20
CA SER A 7 39.48 42.30 -21.66
C SER A 7 40.28 41.62 -20.55
N ILE A 8 39.62 41.21 -19.46
CA ILE A 8 40.01 40.00 -18.70
C ILE A 8 38.74 39.21 -18.38
N VAL A 9 38.60 38.11 -19.12
CA VAL A 9 37.85 36.92 -18.74
C VAL A 9 38.66 36.23 -17.64
N LEU A 10 38.03 35.93 -16.50
CA LEU A 10 38.57 35.00 -15.52
C LEU A 10 37.46 34.04 -15.07
N SER A 11 37.37 32.94 -15.81
CA SER A 11 36.88 31.67 -15.31
C SER A 11 37.75 31.27 -14.12
N LEU A 12 37.15 31.02 -12.95
CA LEU A 12 37.73 30.10 -11.98
C LEU A 12 36.65 29.31 -11.26
N ASN A 13 36.67 28.04 -11.62
CA ASN A 13 36.09 26.87 -11.00
C ASN A 13 36.18 26.84 -9.46
N SER A 14 35.14 26.23 -8.89
CA SER A 14 35.20 25.15 -7.89
C SER A 14 35.17 25.48 -6.38
N LYS A 15 34.26 24.74 -5.73
CA LYS A 15 34.32 24.22 -4.35
C LYS A 15 34.13 25.22 -3.21
N VAL A 16 32.89 25.26 -2.72
CA VAL A 16 32.63 25.09 -1.27
C VAL A 16 31.45 24.13 -1.11
N ALA A 17 31.74 22.83 -1.23
CA ALA A 17 30.82 21.79 -0.80
C ALA A 17 31.08 21.54 0.69
N ASN A 18 30.06 21.81 1.51
CA ASN A 18 30.10 21.60 2.96
C ASN A 18 30.26 20.08 3.25
N PRO A 19 31.33 19.61 3.92
CA PRO A 19 31.72 18.20 3.88
C PRO A 19 30.92 17.25 4.82
N MET A 20 29.86 17.71 5.50
CA MET A 20 29.13 16.89 6.48
C MET A 20 27.93 16.09 5.97
N LEU A 21 27.56 16.20 4.69
CA LEU A 21 26.45 15.41 4.10
C LEU A 21 26.91 14.11 3.41
N SER A 22 28.18 13.73 3.55
CA SER A 22 28.82 12.64 2.81
C SER A 22 28.67 11.23 3.42
N LYS A 23 27.95 11.07 4.53
CA LYS A 23 27.90 9.80 5.30
C LYS A 23 26.58 9.01 5.21
N VAL A 24 25.84 9.12 4.10
CA VAL A 24 24.68 8.24 3.84
C VAL A 24 24.87 7.49 2.51
N PRO A 25 25.12 6.17 2.53
CA PRO A 25 25.44 5.39 1.31
C PRO A 25 24.33 5.39 0.25
N VAL A 26 23.08 5.58 0.66
CA VAL A 26 21.89 5.40 -0.19
C VAL A 26 21.65 6.57 -1.15
N LEU A 27 21.98 7.81 -0.76
CA LEU A 27 21.68 8.99 -1.59
C LEU A 27 22.63 9.16 -2.78
N ARG A 28 23.77 8.47 -2.80
CA ARG A 28 24.83 8.73 -3.81
C ARG A 28 24.57 8.06 -5.17
N ARG A 29 23.55 7.21 -5.31
CA ARG A 29 23.37 6.37 -6.51
C ARG A 29 22.29 6.86 -7.51
N LEU A 30 21.46 7.84 -7.17
CA LEU A 30 20.40 8.35 -8.05
C LEU A 30 20.76 9.61 -8.87
N PHE A 31 21.84 10.31 -8.54
CA PHE A 31 22.25 11.55 -9.25
C PHE A 31 23.57 11.44 -10.02
N ARG A 32 24.10 10.23 -10.22
CA ARG A 32 25.20 10.04 -11.15
C ARG A 32 24.60 9.94 -12.55
N GLY A 33 24.89 10.91 -13.42
CA GLY A 33 24.65 10.88 -14.87
C GLY A 33 25.43 9.75 -15.55
N GLY A 34 25.16 8.51 -15.16
CA GLY A 34 25.56 7.27 -15.81
C GLY A 34 24.36 6.71 -16.57
N SER A 35 24.64 6.00 -17.66
CA SER A 35 23.67 5.42 -18.61
C SER A 35 22.34 5.00 -17.98
N LYS A 36 21.22 5.45 -18.57
CA LYS A 36 19.86 5.02 -18.21
C LYS A 36 19.83 3.48 -18.07
N PRO A 37 19.26 2.93 -16.99
CA PRO A 37 19.08 1.49 -16.86
C PRO A 37 18.41 0.92 -18.12
N SER A 38 19.07 0.01 -18.83
CA SER A 38 18.64 -0.52 -20.14
C SER A 38 17.65 -1.70 -20.03
N GLY A 39 17.16 -1.96 -18.82
CA GLY A 39 16.28 -3.07 -18.47
C GLY A 39 14.78 -2.83 -18.66
N PRO A 40 13.94 -3.88 -18.70
CA PRO A 40 12.52 -3.70 -18.55
C PRO A 40 12.16 -3.23 -17.14
N VAL A 41 11.04 -2.51 -17.01
CA VAL A 41 10.39 -2.25 -15.71
C VAL A 41 9.29 -3.27 -15.52
N HIS A 42 9.37 -4.02 -14.43
CA HIS A 42 8.38 -5.03 -14.07
C HIS A 42 7.27 -4.41 -13.23
N VAL A 43 6.00 -4.62 -13.60
CA VAL A 43 4.85 -4.05 -12.90
C VAL A 43 4.13 -5.13 -12.10
N LEU A 44 3.95 -4.89 -10.81
CA LEU A 44 3.09 -5.64 -9.92
C LEU A 44 1.82 -4.82 -9.64
N ARG A 45 0.66 -5.32 -10.05
CA ARG A 45 -0.62 -4.72 -9.67
C ARG A 45 -1.04 -5.20 -8.29
N LEU A 46 -1.26 -4.25 -7.39
CA LEU A 46 -1.76 -4.46 -6.04
C LEU A 46 -3.13 -3.81 -5.98
N ASN A 47 -4.11 -4.46 -6.60
CA ASN A 47 -5.49 -3.97 -6.68
C ASN A 47 -6.38 -4.84 -5.77
N GLY A 48 -7.11 -4.21 -4.87
CA GLY A 48 -8.09 -4.89 -4.03
C GLY A 48 -7.98 -4.66 -2.53
N VAL A 49 -8.89 -5.31 -1.80
CA VAL A 49 -8.86 -5.39 -0.33
C VAL A 49 -7.74 -6.34 0.11
N ILE A 50 -7.01 -5.97 1.15
CA ILE A 50 -5.96 -6.80 1.73
C ILE A 50 -6.60 -7.75 2.76
N SER A 51 -6.57 -9.06 2.54
CA SER A 51 -7.27 -10.03 3.39
C SER A 51 -6.52 -11.36 3.48
N PRO A 52 -6.44 -12.00 4.68
CA PRO A 52 -5.79 -13.29 4.83
C PRO A 52 -6.49 -14.41 4.07
N THR A 53 -7.79 -14.28 3.79
CA THR A 53 -8.57 -15.27 3.07
C THR A 53 -8.69 -14.90 1.60
N ARG A 54 -8.64 -15.90 0.73
CA ARG A 54 -9.02 -15.71 -0.68
C ARG A 54 -10.52 -15.44 -0.74
N SER A 55 -10.92 -14.38 -1.43
CA SER A 55 -12.33 -14.16 -1.70
C SER A 55 -12.78 -15.06 -2.86
N ASN A 56 -13.31 -16.23 -2.52
CA ASN A 56 -13.87 -17.15 -3.50
C ASN A 56 -15.36 -16.89 -3.66
N GLY A 57 -15.73 -15.82 -4.37
CA GLY A 57 -17.11 -15.65 -4.81
C GLY A 57 -17.48 -16.75 -5.84
N PRO A 58 -18.68 -17.39 -5.77
CA PRO A 58 -19.17 -18.42 -6.69
C PRO A 58 -19.11 -18.04 -8.17
N LEU A 59 -19.03 -16.75 -8.46
CA LEU A 59 -19.04 -16.14 -9.79
C LEU A 59 -17.82 -15.24 -10.05
N GLY A 60 -16.75 -15.35 -9.24
CA GLY A 60 -15.62 -14.40 -9.30
C GLY A 60 -15.98 -12.97 -8.87
N GLY A 61 -17.08 -12.81 -8.11
CA GLY A 61 -17.71 -11.52 -7.78
C GLY A 61 -17.19 -10.82 -6.52
N SER A 62 -16.19 -11.36 -5.84
CA SER A 62 -15.43 -10.59 -4.86
C SER A 62 -14.18 -10.13 -5.59
N GLY A 63 -14.02 -8.82 -5.79
CA GLY A 63 -12.86 -8.25 -6.48
C GLY A 63 -11.53 -8.82 -5.95
N PRO A 64 -10.44 -8.70 -6.71
CA PRO A 64 -9.15 -9.28 -6.32
C PRO A 64 -8.82 -8.96 -4.85
N VAL A 65 -8.37 -9.95 -4.09
CA VAL A 65 -7.83 -9.73 -2.73
C VAL A 65 -6.33 -9.86 -2.74
N LEU A 66 -5.69 -9.13 -1.84
CA LEU A 66 -4.24 -9.12 -1.69
C LEU A 66 -3.85 -9.89 -0.42
N ASN A 67 -3.07 -10.94 -0.59
CA ASN A 67 -2.33 -11.63 0.49
C ASN A 67 -1.00 -12.15 -0.03
N LEU A 68 -0.08 -12.44 0.89
CA LEU A 68 1.24 -12.94 0.52
C LEU A 68 1.15 -14.28 -0.21
N GLU A 69 0.25 -15.18 0.20
CA GLU A 69 0.09 -16.50 -0.42
C GLU A 69 -0.20 -16.40 -1.93
N SER A 70 -1.10 -15.50 -2.33
CA SER A 70 -1.46 -15.27 -3.73
C SER A 70 -0.42 -14.49 -4.52
N LEU A 71 0.34 -13.59 -3.86
CA LEU A 71 1.28 -12.70 -4.53
C LEU A 71 2.73 -13.20 -4.52
N ALA A 72 3.09 -14.17 -3.69
CA ALA A 72 4.49 -14.59 -3.49
C ALA A 72 5.20 -14.94 -4.81
N ALA A 73 4.57 -15.76 -5.65
CA ALA A 73 5.15 -16.17 -6.93
C ALA A 73 5.30 -14.99 -7.92
N ASP A 74 4.34 -14.07 -7.93
CA ASP A 74 4.39 -12.88 -8.79
C ASP A 74 5.45 -11.89 -8.30
N ILE A 75 5.56 -11.69 -6.99
CA ILE A 75 6.62 -10.88 -6.37
C ILE A 75 8.00 -11.45 -6.74
N GLU A 76 8.22 -12.75 -6.56
CA GLU A 76 9.49 -13.38 -6.96
C GLU A 76 9.79 -13.23 -8.45
N LYS A 77 8.79 -13.42 -9.30
CA LYS A 77 8.90 -13.24 -10.75
C LYS A 77 9.23 -11.80 -11.15
N ALA A 78 8.77 -10.80 -10.38
CA ALA A 78 9.10 -9.40 -10.61
C ALA A 78 10.60 -9.11 -10.38
N PHE A 79 11.22 -9.75 -9.39
CA PHE A 79 12.64 -9.54 -9.06
C PHE A 79 13.59 -10.61 -9.66
N LYS A 80 13.06 -11.60 -10.39
CA LYS A 80 13.85 -12.72 -10.92
C LYS A 80 14.90 -12.32 -11.98
N PRO A 81 14.62 -11.46 -12.97
CA PRO A 81 15.63 -11.15 -14.00
C PRO A 81 16.77 -10.29 -13.45
N LYS A 82 17.99 -10.56 -13.94
CA LYS A 82 19.20 -9.81 -13.54
C LYS A 82 19.27 -8.41 -14.16
N ASP A 83 18.53 -8.19 -15.26
CA ASP A 83 18.54 -6.96 -16.05
C ASP A 83 17.30 -6.08 -15.79
N VAL A 84 16.53 -6.32 -14.72
CA VAL A 84 15.36 -5.47 -14.42
C VAL A 84 15.81 -4.06 -14.01
N ALA A 85 15.24 -3.04 -14.66
CA ALA A 85 15.59 -1.64 -14.38
C ALA A 85 14.97 -1.15 -13.06
N ALA A 86 13.73 -1.56 -12.80
CA ALA A 86 12.97 -1.26 -11.59
C ALA A 86 11.76 -2.21 -11.47
N VAL A 87 11.21 -2.31 -10.27
CA VAL A 87 9.87 -2.86 -10.06
C VAL A 87 8.90 -1.71 -9.74
N ALA A 88 7.80 -1.62 -10.47
CA ALA A 88 6.72 -0.67 -10.23
C ALA A 88 5.56 -1.37 -9.52
N LEU A 89 5.14 -0.84 -8.38
CA LEU A 89 3.94 -1.25 -7.67
C LEU A 89 2.79 -0.35 -8.14
N LEU A 90 1.79 -0.91 -8.79
CA LEU A 90 0.59 -0.18 -9.21
C LEU A 90 -0.52 -0.48 -8.21
N ILE A 91 -0.81 0.46 -7.31
CA ILE A 91 -1.60 0.24 -6.10
C ILE A 91 -3.00 0.84 -6.26
N ASN A 92 -4.01 0.04 -5.97
CA ASN A 92 -5.39 0.49 -5.85
C ASN A 92 -6.07 -0.30 -4.72
N SER A 93 -5.96 0.19 -3.49
CA SER A 93 -6.38 -0.55 -2.31
C SER A 93 -6.89 0.37 -1.21
N PRO A 94 -8.09 0.06 -0.64
CA PRO A 94 -8.62 0.75 0.54
C PRO A 94 -7.94 0.28 1.84
N GLY A 95 -7.01 -0.68 1.76
CA GLY A 95 -6.37 -1.33 2.91
C GLY A 95 -6.99 -2.67 3.27
N GLY A 96 -6.95 -3.00 4.57
CA GLY A 96 -7.42 -4.26 5.11
C GLY A 96 -6.48 -4.82 6.18
N SER A 97 -6.15 -6.11 6.09
CA SER A 97 -5.36 -6.82 7.09
C SER A 97 -3.96 -6.20 7.29
N PRO A 98 -3.61 -5.77 8.52
CA PRO A 98 -2.29 -5.21 8.81
C PRO A 98 -1.17 -6.25 8.65
N VAL A 99 -1.45 -7.50 9.03
CA VAL A 99 -0.48 -8.61 8.91
C VAL A 99 -0.17 -8.90 7.45
N GLN A 100 -1.19 -9.02 6.59
CA GLN A 100 -0.97 -9.27 5.17
C GLN A 100 -0.27 -8.07 4.49
N SER A 101 -0.63 -6.84 4.88
CA SER A 101 0.07 -5.63 4.42
C SER A 101 1.56 -5.70 4.74
N ASN A 102 1.90 -6.02 5.99
CA ASN A 102 3.29 -6.16 6.43
C ASN A 102 4.03 -7.30 5.70
N LEU A 103 3.41 -8.48 5.57
CA LEU A 103 4.03 -9.63 4.92
C LEU A 103 4.35 -9.38 3.44
N ILE A 104 3.42 -8.77 2.70
CA ILE A 104 3.64 -8.39 1.29
C ILE A 104 4.74 -7.32 1.20
N ALA A 105 4.64 -6.25 2.00
CA ALA A 105 5.61 -5.17 2.00
C ALA A 105 7.02 -5.64 2.36
N ALA A 106 7.14 -6.47 3.39
CA ALA A 106 8.40 -7.07 3.82
C ALA A 106 9.01 -7.95 2.73
N ARG A 107 8.22 -8.78 2.03
CA ARG A 107 8.73 -9.61 0.93
C ARG A 107 9.23 -8.76 -0.24
N ILE A 108 8.52 -7.70 -0.59
CA ILE A 108 8.94 -6.74 -1.63
C ILE A 108 10.23 -6.02 -1.23
N ARG A 109 10.41 -5.67 0.06
CA ARG A 109 11.65 -5.05 0.56
C ARG A 109 12.82 -6.00 0.60
N GLN A 110 12.62 -7.19 1.14
CA GLN A 110 13.64 -8.23 1.14
C GLN A 110 14.22 -8.43 -0.27
N LEU A 111 13.38 -8.64 -1.29
CA LEU A 111 13.87 -8.89 -2.65
C LEU A 111 14.50 -7.66 -3.29
N ALA A 112 14.00 -6.45 -3.03
CA ALA A 112 14.61 -5.25 -3.56
C ALA A 112 16.00 -4.98 -2.97
N ASP A 113 16.16 -5.21 -1.67
CA ASP A 113 17.45 -5.09 -0.99
C ASP A 113 18.42 -6.19 -1.44
N GLU A 114 17.99 -7.45 -1.49
CA GLU A 114 18.80 -8.58 -1.96
C GLU A 114 19.27 -8.40 -3.42
N LYS A 115 18.39 -7.89 -4.29
CA LYS A 115 18.67 -7.73 -5.73
C LYS A 115 19.17 -6.34 -6.10
N GLN A 116 19.17 -5.39 -5.16
CA GLN A 116 19.51 -3.99 -5.40
C GLN A 116 18.68 -3.37 -6.53
N VAL A 117 17.38 -3.69 -6.56
CA VAL A 117 16.43 -3.23 -7.60
C VAL A 117 15.58 -2.09 -7.03
N PRO A 118 15.55 -0.91 -7.65
CA PRO A 118 14.73 0.20 -7.18
C PRO A 118 13.24 -0.12 -7.35
N VAL A 119 12.44 0.34 -6.39
CA VAL A 119 10.98 0.14 -6.40
C VAL A 119 10.24 1.46 -6.38
N LEU A 120 9.28 1.60 -7.28
CA LEU A 120 8.46 2.80 -7.44
C LEU A 120 7.00 2.42 -7.20
N ALA A 121 6.30 3.12 -6.31
CA ALA A 121 4.86 2.95 -6.13
C ALA A 121 4.11 4.01 -6.92
N PHE A 122 2.99 3.60 -7.52
CA PHE A 122 2.05 4.46 -8.24
C PHE A 122 0.66 4.18 -7.69
N THR A 123 0.06 5.18 -7.07
CA THR A 123 -1.34 5.13 -6.64
C THR A 123 -2.24 5.35 -7.85
N GLU A 124 -3.20 4.44 -8.07
CA GLU A 124 -4.34 4.67 -8.98
C GLU A 124 -5.37 5.55 -8.23
N ASP A 125 -6.54 5.01 -7.90
CA ASP A 125 -7.58 5.78 -7.21
C ASP A 125 -7.25 5.93 -5.71
N VAL A 126 -6.87 4.82 -5.05
CA VAL A 126 -6.67 4.80 -3.59
C VAL A 126 -5.43 4.00 -3.19
N ALA A 127 -4.62 4.55 -2.29
CA ALA A 127 -3.65 3.82 -1.49
C ALA A 127 -3.78 4.25 -0.04
N ALA A 128 -4.77 3.68 0.66
CA ALA A 128 -5.18 4.08 2.00
C ALA A 128 -5.00 2.92 3.00
N SER A 129 -4.70 3.23 4.26
CA SER A 129 -4.47 2.25 5.34
C SER A 129 -3.42 1.21 4.90
N GLY A 130 -3.74 -0.08 4.91
CA GLY A 130 -2.86 -1.14 4.38
C GLY A 130 -2.39 -0.90 2.94
N GLY A 131 -3.15 -0.20 2.09
CA GLY A 131 -2.72 0.21 0.76
C GLY A 131 -1.55 1.19 0.79
N TYR A 132 -1.59 2.16 1.70
CA TYR A 132 -0.48 3.08 1.94
C TYR A 132 0.74 2.37 2.57
N TRP A 133 0.49 1.36 3.42
CA TRP A 133 1.54 0.46 3.92
C TRP A 133 2.29 -0.21 2.76
N LEU A 134 1.57 -0.74 1.76
CA LEU A 134 2.19 -1.30 0.56
C LEU A 134 2.94 -0.23 -0.25
N ALA A 135 2.42 1.00 -0.33
CA ALA A 135 3.10 2.11 -1.02
C ALA A 135 4.44 2.46 -0.35
N CYS A 136 4.49 2.47 0.99
CA CYS A 136 5.74 2.68 1.75
C CYS A 136 6.79 1.57 1.54
N ALA A 137 6.42 0.43 0.97
CA ALA A 137 7.39 -0.56 0.50
C ALA A 137 8.17 -0.05 -0.71
N ALA A 138 7.78 1.02 -1.41
CA ALA A 138 8.59 1.59 -2.48
C ALA A 138 9.69 2.52 -1.94
N ASP A 139 10.64 2.87 -2.81
CA ASP A 139 11.67 3.88 -2.57
C ASP A 139 11.16 5.29 -2.91
N GLU A 140 10.23 5.37 -3.86
CA GLU A 140 9.50 6.58 -4.21
C GLU A 140 8.02 6.27 -4.45
N ILE A 141 7.14 7.18 -4.03
CA ILE A 141 5.68 7.06 -4.17
C ILE A 141 5.17 8.18 -5.07
N PHE A 142 4.42 7.82 -6.11
CA PHE A 142 3.76 8.74 -7.03
C PHE A 142 2.25 8.58 -6.95
N ALA A 143 1.52 9.66 -7.15
CA ALA A 143 0.06 9.68 -7.12
C ALA A 143 -0.50 10.64 -8.19
N ASP A 144 -1.72 10.40 -8.66
CA ASP A 144 -2.48 11.43 -9.37
C ASP A 144 -2.89 12.54 -8.37
N PRO A 145 -3.03 13.81 -8.80
CA PRO A 145 -3.56 14.85 -7.92
C PRO A 145 -4.89 14.49 -7.22
N ALA A 146 -5.75 13.70 -7.88
CA ALA A 146 -7.02 13.24 -7.33
C ALA A 146 -6.95 11.89 -6.60
N SER A 147 -5.81 11.21 -6.58
CA SER A 147 -5.64 9.97 -5.81
C SER A 147 -5.82 10.22 -4.32
N ILE A 148 -6.42 9.26 -3.62
CA ILE A 148 -6.58 9.29 -2.16
C ILE A 148 -5.45 8.45 -1.52
N VAL A 149 -4.66 9.07 -0.64
CA VAL A 149 -3.57 8.39 0.07
C VAL A 149 -3.61 8.67 1.58
N GLY A 150 -2.88 7.87 2.35
CA GLY A 150 -2.81 8.02 3.80
C GLY A 150 -3.74 7.03 4.51
N SER A 151 -4.69 7.53 5.31
CA SER A 151 -5.48 6.72 6.25
C SER A 151 -4.58 5.89 7.18
N ILE A 152 -3.52 6.52 7.69
CA ILE A 152 -2.56 5.88 8.59
C ILE A 152 -3.20 5.81 9.97
N GLY A 153 -3.84 4.70 10.25
CA GLY A 153 -4.61 4.47 11.46
C GLY A 153 -5.12 3.03 11.53
N VAL A 154 -5.68 2.68 12.69
CA VAL A 154 -6.20 1.35 12.98
C VAL A 154 -7.64 1.48 13.46
N ILE A 155 -8.52 0.68 12.89
CA ILE A 155 -9.92 0.64 13.25
C ILE A 155 -10.38 -0.79 13.45
N SER A 156 -11.33 -0.97 14.35
CA SER A 156 -12.14 -2.17 14.52
C SER A 156 -13.56 -1.70 14.79
N GLY A 157 -14.56 -2.45 14.32
CA GLY A 157 -15.95 -2.10 14.50
C GLY A 157 -16.85 -3.32 14.39
N GLY A 158 -18.04 -3.21 14.98
CA GLY A 158 -19.06 -4.24 15.00
C GLY A 158 -20.35 -3.70 15.59
N PHE A 159 -21.34 -4.58 15.77
CA PHE A 159 -22.63 -4.24 16.34
C PHE A 159 -22.84 -4.97 17.67
N GLY A 160 -23.51 -4.31 18.61
CA GLY A 160 -24.09 -4.96 19.78
C GLY A 160 -25.55 -5.33 19.53
N PHE A 161 -25.97 -6.51 19.99
CA PHE A 161 -27.30 -7.08 19.72
C PHE A 161 -28.17 -7.25 20.97
N THR A 162 -27.69 -6.86 22.15
CA THR A 162 -28.40 -7.03 23.43
C THR A 162 -29.83 -6.50 23.40
N GLY A 163 -30.02 -5.24 22.97
CA GLY A 163 -31.35 -4.63 22.87
C GLY A 163 -32.25 -5.21 21.77
N LEU A 164 -31.69 -5.86 20.75
CA LEU A 164 -32.49 -6.60 19.77
C LEU A 164 -32.97 -7.92 20.37
N MET A 165 -32.08 -8.66 21.02
CA MET A 165 -32.36 -9.96 21.64
C MET A 165 -33.46 -9.86 22.69
N GLU A 166 -33.41 -8.83 23.54
CA GLU A 166 -34.45 -8.55 24.53
C GLU A 166 -35.84 -8.38 23.88
N LYS A 167 -35.92 -7.63 22.76
CA LYS A 167 -37.18 -7.37 22.05
C LYS A 167 -37.79 -8.61 21.42
N ILE A 168 -36.95 -9.57 20.99
CA ILE A 168 -37.41 -10.77 20.30
C ILE A 168 -37.43 -12.01 21.20
N GLY A 169 -37.15 -11.84 22.51
CA GLY A 169 -37.20 -12.91 23.50
C GLY A 169 -36.12 -13.99 23.33
N VAL A 170 -34.92 -13.61 22.86
CA VAL A 170 -33.79 -14.54 22.71
C VAL A 170 -32.87 -14.45 23.91
N ASP A 171 -32.65 -15.58 24.59
CA ASP A 171 -31.70 -15.69 25.69
C ASP A 171 -30.30 -16.07 25.22
N ARG A 172 -29.29 -15.36 25.73
CA ARG A 172 -27.89 -15.75 25.56
C ARG A 172 -27.45 -16.71 26.65
N ARG A 173 -27.01 -17.92 26.27
CA ARG A 173 -26.40 -18.90 27.19
C ARG A 173 -24.92 -19.08 26.85
N LEU A 174 -24.04 -18.44 27.63
CA LEU A 174 -22.59 -18.52 27.44
C LEU A 174 -21.93 -19.26 28.60
N TYR A 175 -21.07 -20.22 28.26
CA TYR A 175 -20.19 -20.93 29.19
C TYR A 175 -18.76 -20.85 28.66
N THR A 176 -17.81 -20.36 29.47
CA THR A 176 -16.42 -20.13 29.04
C THR A 176 -15.40 -20.66 30.04
N ALA A 177 -14.23 -21.07 29.53
CA ALA A 177 -13.03 -21.30 30.31
C ALA A 177 -11.97 -20.25 29.94
N GLY A 178 -11.36 -19.63 30.95
CA GLY A 178 -10.47 -18.47 30.82
C GLY A 178 -11.20 -17.13 30.98
N GLU A 179 -10.71 -16.27 31.86
CA GLU A 179 -11.39 -15.05 32.33
C GLU A 179 -11.79 -14.09 31.21
N ASN A 180 -10.97 -14.00 30.16
CA ASN A 180 -11.14 -13.05 29.06
C ASN A 180 -11.61 -13.71 27.75
N LYS A 181 -12.12 -14.95 27.80
CA LYS A 181 -12.47 -15.72 26.60
C LYS A 181 -13.74 -15.22 25.89
N SER A 182 -14.50 -14.35 26.54
CA SER A 182 -15.74 -13.73 26.05
C SER A 182 -15.64 -12.22 25.84
N ARG A 183 -14.41 -11.66 25.76
CA ARG A 183 -14.22 -10.24 25.49
C ARG A 183 -14.89 -9.82 24.19
N LEU A 184 -15.45 -8.61 24.20
CA LEU A 184 -16.07 -7.98 23.03
C LEU A 184 -17.18 -8.84 22.39
N ASP A 185 -17.82 -9.69 23.19
CA ASP A 185 -18.93 -10.48 22.70
C ASP A 185 -20.11 -9.57 22.31
N PRO A 186 -20.56 -9.59 21.05
CA PRO A 186 -21.58 -8.65 20.54
C PRO A 186 -22.98 -8.93 21.10
N PHE A 187 -23.17 -10.04 21.81
CA PHE A 187 -24.43 -10.45 22.40
C PHE A 187 -24.48 -10.20 23.92
N SER A 188 -23.47 -9.53 24.47
CA SER A 188 -23.39 -9.11 25.88
C SER A 188 -23.25 -7.60 25.98
N GLU A 189 -23.50 -7.06 27.17
CA GLU A 189 -23.17 -5.66 27.46
C GLU A 189 -21.66 -5.42 27.32
N GLU A 190 -21.32 -4.25 26.77
CA GLU A 190 -19.94 -3.84 26.59
C GLU A 190 -19.31 -3.52 27.96
N LYS A 191 -18.15 -4.12 28.23
CA LYS A 191 -17.42 -3.93 29.49
C LYS A 191 -16.34 -2.87 29.32
N PRO A 192 -16.23 -1.87 30.21
CA PRO A 192 -15.19 -0.84 30.13
C PRO A 192 -13.75 -1.40 30.06
N ASN A 193 -13.48 -2.49 30.79
CA ASN A 193 -12.17 -3.15 30.76
C ASN A 193 -11.84 -3.78 29.40
N ASP A 194 -12.84 -4.31 28.69
CA ASP A 194 -12.64 -4.91 27.37
C ASP A 194 -12.43 -3.81 26.32
N VAL A 195 -13.13 -2.67 26.45
CA VAL A 195 -12.92 -1.47 25.65
C VAL A 195 -11.52 -0.91 25.84
N ALA A 196 -11.05 -0.79 27.08
CA ALA A 196 -9.70 -0.35 27.38
C ALA A 196 -8.65 -1.29 26.76
N TRP A 197 -8.87 -2.60 26.84
CA TRP A 197 -7.98 -3.59 26.23
C TRP A 197 -7.91 -3.48 24.69
N ILE A 198 -9.06 -3.42 24.00
CA ILE A 198 -9.04 -3.34 22.53
C ILE A 198 -8.46 -2.02 22.04
N LYS A 199 -8.70 -0.91 22.75
CA LYS A 199 -8.05 0.38 22.46
C LYS A 199 -6.54 0.29 22.64
N GLY A 200 -6.07 -0.38 23.69
CA GLY A 200 -4.64 -0.64 23.88
C GLY A 200 -4.02 -1.39 22.70
N LEU A 201 -4.65 -2.48 22.26
CA LEU A 201 -4.19 -3.22 21.08
C LEU A 201 -4.19 -2.38 19.79
N GLN A 202 -5.19 -1.52 19.61
CA GLN A 202 -5.24 -0.62 18.46
C GLN A 202 -4.12 0.41 18.49
N LEU A 203 -3.80 0.98 19.67
CA LEU A 203 -2.69 1.91 19.85
C LEU A 203 -1.34 1.24 19.56
N ASP A 204 -1.13 0.03 20.06
CA ASP A 204 0.08 -0.74 19.78
C ASP A 204 0.26 -1.00 18.28
N LEU A 205 -0.81 -1.45 17.60
CA LEU A 205 -0.77 -1.67 16.16
C LEU A 205 -0.58 -0.36 15.38
N HIS A 206 -1.14 0.74 15.88
CA HIS A 206 -0.98 2.04 15.27
C HIS A 206 0.46 2.55 15.40
N GLU A 207 1.15 2.32 16.53
CA GLU A 207 2.58 2.61 16.67
C GLU A 207 3.43 1.76 15.70
N ILE A 208 3.10 0.49 15.49
CA ILE A 208 3.79 -0.35 14.49
C ILE A 208 3.64 0.27 13.09
N PHE A 209 2.43 0.70 12.72
CA PHE A 209 2.21 1.31 11.42
C PHE A 209 2.96 2.65 11.28
N ARG A 210 2.87 3.53 12.28
CA ARG A 210 3.60 4.81 12.28
C ARG A 210 5.10 4.61 12.17
N GLY A 211 5.66 3.72 12.99
CA GLY A 211 7.09 3.39 12.94
C GLY A 211 7.51 2.87 11.56
N TYR A 212 6.69 2.06 10.91
CA TYR A 212 6.95 1.61 9.54
C TYR A 212 6.96 2.78 8.55
N VAL A 213 5.93 3.63 8.55
CA VAL A 213 5.85 4.81 7.67
C VAL A 213 7.02 5.76 7.92
N GLU A 214 7.31 6.09 9.18
CA GLU A 214 8.43 6.96 9.58
C GLU A 214 9.77 6.40 9.07
N SER A 215 9.99 5.09 9.18
CA SER A 215 11.23 4.46 8.72
C SER A 215 11.40 4.55 7.19
N ARG A 216 10.29 4.43 6.45
CA ARG A 216 10.28 4.41 4.97
C ARG A 216 10.23 5.80 4.35
N ARG A 217 9.68 6.78 5.07
CA ARG A 217 9.52 8.18 4.64
C ARG A 217 10.53 9.13 5.29
N LYS A 218 11.56 8.58 5.96
CA LYS A 218 12.58 9.38 6.66
C LYS A 218 13.19 10.44 5.74
N GLY A 219 13.15 11.70 6.19
CA GLY A 219 13.69 12.85 5.46
C GLY A 219 12.83 13.31 4.27
N ARG A 220 11.60 12.79 4.13
CA ARG A 220 10.68 13.18 3.07
C ARG A 220 9.49 14.01 3.55
N PHE A 221 9.17 13.94 4.84
CA PHE A 221 8.14 14.79 5.43
C PHE A 221 8.51 16.26 5.33
N LYS A 222 7.51 17.09 5.05
CA LYS A 222 7.63 18.56 4.89
C LYS A 222 6.86 19.30 5.97
N VAL A 223 6.57 18.63 7.07
CA VAL A 223 5.88 19.14 8.25
C VAL A 223 6.74 18.89 9.48
N ASP A 224 6.58 19.74 10.49
CA ASP A 224 7.34 19.65 11.75
C ASP A 224 6.94 18.42 12.58
N ASP A 225 5.65 18.06 12.55
CA ASP A 225 5.12 16.87 13.20
C ASP A 225 4.53 15.88 12.18
N PRO A 226 5.33 14.92 11.68
CA PRO A 226 4.84 13.87 10.80
C PRO A 226 3.78 12.97 11.45
N ARG A 227 3.82 12.78 12.78
CA ARG A 227 2.85 11.92 13.48
C ARG A 227 1.46 12.52 13.48
N GLY A 228 1.34 13.85 13.41
CA GLY A 228 0.07 14.55 13.21
C GLY A 228 -0.66 14.16 11.91
N LEU A 229 0.08 13.71 10.88
CA LEU A 229 -0.50 13.19 9.63
C LEU A 229 -1.00 11.73 9.75
N MET A 230 -0.69 11.07 10.87
CA MET A 230 -0.91 9.65 11.09
C MET A 230 -2.00 9.45 12.14
N ASN A 231 -3.17 10.04 11.89
CA ASN A 231 -4.34 10.01 12.75
C ASN A 231 -5.54 9.27 12.12
N GLY A 232 -5.35 8.71 10.93
CA GLY A 232 -6.40 8.08 10.12
C GLY A 232 -6.97 8.95 8.99
N ASP A 233 -6.55 10.22 8.87
CA ASP A 233 -6.99 11.09 7.79
C ASP A 233 -6.45 10.66 6.42
N VAL A 234 -7.18 11.02 5.38
CA VAL A 234 -6.76 10.85 3.98
C VAL A 234 -6.43 12.19 3.34
N PHE A 235 -5.57 12.13 2.34
CA PHE A 235 -5.08 13.28 1.60
C PHE A 235 -5.24 13.02 0.11
N LEU A 236 -5.66 14.04 -0.63
CA LEU A 236 -5.52 14.04 -2.08
C LEU A 236 -4.04 14.11 -2.46
N GLY A 237 -3.69 13.65 -3.66
CA GLY A 237 -2.30 13.52 -4.09
C GLY A 237 -1.50 14.82 -4.01
N ASP A 238 -2.12 15.95 -4.35
CA ASP A 238 -1.52 17.28 -4.24
C ASP A 238 -1.14 17.63 -2.79
N LYS A 239 -2.06 17.46 -1.85
CA LYS A 239 -1.84 17.68 -0.42
C LYS A 239 -0.87 16.68 0.17
N ALA A 240 -0.93 15.43 -0.27
CA ALA A 240 0.02 14.40 0.10
C ALA A 240 1.46 14.76 -0.32
N LEU A 241 1.64 15.40 -1.49
CA LEU A 241 2.94 15.88 -1.94
C LEU A 241 3.41 17.08 -1.09
N GLU A 242 2.50 18.00 -0.75
CA GLU A 242 2.79 19.16 0.10
C GLU A 242 3.32 18.75 1.48
N VAL A 243 2.75 17.69 2.09
CA VAL A 243 3.15 17.23 3.43
C VAL A 243 4.24 16.13 3.42
N GLY A 244 4.53 15.55 2.26
CA GLY A 244 5.60 14.56 2.07
C GLY A 244 5.20 13.09 2.21
N LEU A 245 3.90 12.80 2.15
CA LEU A 245 3.36 11.43 2.06
C LEU A 245 3.65 10.79 0.68
N VAL A 246 3.75 11.59 -0.37
CA VAL A 246 4.21 11.14 -1.70
C VAL A 246 5.43 11.95 -2.17
N ASP A 247 6.16 11.40 -3.14
CA ASP A 247 7.38 11.99 -3.70
C ASP A 247 7.14 12.77 -5.00
N GLY A 248 6.05 12.48 -5.72
CA GLY A 248 5.73 13.17 -6.95
C GLY A 248 4.28 12.95 -7.41
N LEU A 249 3.86 13.79 -8.35
CA LEU A 249 2.57 13.67 -9.02
C LEU A 249 2.76 13.08 -10.43
N GLY A 250 1.84 12.20 -10.83
CA GLY A 250 1.78 11.67 -12.19
C GLY A 250 1.41 10.19 -12.28
N ASP A 251 1.12 9.74 -13.50
CA ASP A 251 0.80 8.35 -13.78
C ASP A 251 2.06 7.50 -14.00
N MET A 252 1.89 6.18 -13.86
CA MET A 252 2.98 5.22 -14.04
C MET A 252 3.62 5.30 -15.42
N ARG A 253 2.84 5.41 -16.51
CA ARG A 253 3.39 5.31 -17.86
C ARG A 253 4.22 6.53 -18.21
N SER A 254 3.72 7.74 -17.95
CA SER A 254 4.46 8.97 -18.20
C SER A 254 5.73 9.02 -17.34
N THR A 255 5.61 8.75 -16.03
CA THR A 255 6.75 8.77 -15.10
C THR A 255 7.84 7.77 -15.51
N LEU A 256 7.47 6.54 -15.88
CA LEU A 256 8.44 5.53 -16.32
C LEU A 256 9.09 5.91 -17.66
N ARG A 257 8.36 6.50 -18.61
CA ARG A 257 8.93 6.98 -19.88
C ARG A 257 9.90 8.13 -19.68
N SER A 258 9.55 9.11 -18.86
CA SER A 258 10.44 10.22 -18.54
C SER A 258 11.73 9.74 -17.87
N ARG A 259 11.62 8.79 -16.93
CA ARG A 259 12.76 8.30 -16.15
C ARG A 259 13.65 7.30 -16.89
N PHE A 260 13.06 6.30 -17.56
CA PHE A 260 13.77 5.19 -18.19
C PHE A 260 13.86 5.30 -19.72
N GLY A 261 13.21 6.32 -20.32
CA GLY A 261 13.19 6.59 -21.76
C GLY A 261 11.87 6.19 -22.44
N GLU A 262 11.54 6.87 -23.54
CA GLU A 262 10.28 6.69 -24.27
C GLU A 262 9.98 5.24 -24.69
N LYS A 263 11.03 4.46 -24.95
CA LYS A 263 10.94 3.06 -25.38
C LYS A 263 11.09 2.06 -24.23
N VAL A 264 10.92 2.48 -22.97
CA VAL A 264 11.00 1.59 -21.80
C VAL A 264 10.05 0.40 -21.97
N ARG A 265 10.58 -0.81 -21.76
CA ARG A 265 9.79 -2.05 -21.82
C ARG A 265 9.08 -2.25 -20.49
N ILE A 266 7.77 -2.01 -20.45
CA ILE A 266 6.94 -2.22 -19.26
C ILE A 266 6.34 -3.63 -19.33
N LYS A 267 6.67 -4.50 -18.35
CA LYS A 267 6.18 -5.89 -18.29
C LYS A 267 5.28 -6.09 -17.09
N LEU A 268 3.99 -6.24 -17.33
CA LEU A 268 3.02 -6.61 -16.30
C LEU A 268 3.19 -8.08 -15.89
N ILE A 269 3.41 -8.32 -14.60
CA ILE A 269 3.71 -9.65 -14.06
C ILE A 269 2.44 -10.45 -13.77
N ASN A 270 1.53 -9.86 -13.01
CA ASN A 270 0.25 -10.44 -12.60
C ASN A 270 -0.88 -9.86 -13.46
N LYS A 271 -1.08 -10.45 -14.64
CA LYS A 271 -2.15 -10.04 -15.55
C LYS A 271 -3.51 -10.40 -14.95
N PRO A 272 -4.52 -9.51 -15.02
CA PRO A 272 -5.88 -9.89 -14.65
C PRO A 272 -6.31 -11.08 -15.52
N LYS A 273 -6.84 -12.13 -14.88
CA LYS A 273 -7.35 -13.31 -15.59
C LYS A 273 -8.56 -12.87 -16.42
N ARG A 274 -8.36 -12.67 -17.74
CA ARG A 274 -9.47 -12.53 -18.70
C ARG A 274 -10.09 -13.91 -18.90
N GLY A 275 -11.06 -14.28 -18.07
CA GLY A 275 -11.91 -15.44 -18.34
C GLY A 275 -12.96 -15.07 -19.39
N LEU A 276 -13.17 -15.95 -20.39
CA LEU A 276 -14.35 -15.84 -21.26
C LEU A 276 -15.59 -16.05 -20.38
N PRO A 277 -16.54 -15.10 -20.34
CA PRO A 277 -17.69 -15.15 -19.43
C PRO A 277 -18.71 -16.26 -19.77
N LEU A 278 -18.54 -16.98 -20.89
CA LEU A 278 -19.58 -17.87 -21.43
C LEU A 278 -19.40 -19.36 -21.10
N LEU A 279 -18.19 -19.84 -20.80
CA LEU A 279 -17.94 -21.27 -20.54
C LEU A 279 -18.02 -21.65 -19.05
N GLY A 280 -18.19 -20.68 -18.15
CA GLY A 280 -18.44 -20.93 -16.73
C GLY A 280 -19.89 -21.36 -16.44
N LEU A 281 -20.81 -21.16 -17.39
CA LEU A 281 -22.24 -21.44 -17.22
C LEU A 281 -22.63 -22.89 -17.55
N LEU A 282 -21.77 -23.63 -18.26
CA LEU A 282 -22.08 -24.97 -18.80
C LEU A 282 -21.24 -26.10 -18.19
N GLY A 283 -20.29 -25.78 -17.29
CA GLY A 283 -19.31 -26.75 -16.77
C GLY A 283 -19.36 -27.05 -15.27
N SER A 284 -20.31 -26.50 -14.50
CA SER A 284 -20.32 -26.62 -13.04
C SER A 284 -21.12 -27.80 -12.49
N SER A 285 -21.04 -28.97 -13.13
CA SER A 285 -21.51 -30.26 -12.59
C SER A 285 -20.38 -31.06 -11.91
N GLY A 286 -19.46 -30.35 -11.23
CA GLY A 286 -18.29 -30.96 -10.59
C GLY A 286 -17.87 -30.26 -9.29
N ARG A 287 -18.49 -30.68 -8.18
CA ARG A 287 -17.99 -30.68 -6.80
C ARG A 287 -16.90 -29.65 -6.41
N VAL A 288 -17.31 -28.45 -5.98
CA VAL A 288 -16.70 -27.69 -4.88
C VAL A 288 -17.85 -27.03 -4.11
N GLY A 289 -17.86 -27.12 -2.79
CA GLY A 289 -18.93 -26.56 -1.95
C GLY A 289 -19.10 -25.06 -2.20
N HIS A 290 -20.17 -24.68 -2.89
CA HIS A 290 -20.54 -23.29 -3.10
C HIS A 290 -21.25 -22.78 -1.85
N ASP A 291 -20.65 -21.83 -1.13
CA ASP A 291 -21.32 -21.01 -0.13
C ASP A 291 -21.70 -19.66 -0.77
N PRO A 292 -22.88 -19.57 -1.43
CA PRO A 292 -23.32 -18.33 -2.07
C PRO A 292 -23.59 -17.22 -1.06
N LEU A 293 -23.94 -17.57 0.19
CA LEU A 293 -24.25 -16.59 1.23
C LEU A 293 -22.97 -15.92 1.73
N GLY A 294 -21.93 -16.69 2.06
CA GLY A 294 -20.64 -16.16 2.49
C GLY A 294 -19.98 -15.24 1.45
N ALA A 295 -20.17 -15.55 0.17
CA ALA A 295 -19.67 -14.70 -0.90
C ALA A 295 -20.43 -13.38 -1.06
N ALA A 296 -21.75 -13.38 -0.88
CA ALA A 296 -22.53 -12.15 -0.89
C ALA A 296 -22.13 -11.22 0.28
N VAL A 297 -21.94 -11.80 1.47
CA VAL A 297 -21.45 -11.06 2.65
C VAL A 297 -20.07 -10.45 2.38
N THR A 298 -19.12 -11.24 1.86
CA THR A 298 -17.77 -10.75 1.53
C THR A 298 -17.82 -9.59 0.51
N ALA A 299 -18.68 -9.70 -0.51
CA ALA A 299 -18.82 -8.64 -1.52
C ALA A 299 -19.38 -7.34 -0.92
N LEU A 300 -20.33 -7.43 0.02
CA LEU A 300 -20.85 -6.27 0.74
C LEU A 300 -19.79 -5.62 1.64
N GLU A 301 -19.01 -6.43 2.36
CA GLU A 301 -17.90 -5.93 3.18
C GLU A 301 -16.86 -5.20 2.34
N HIS A 302 -16.45 -5.79 1.21
CA HIS A 302 -15.52 -5.14 0.28
C HIS A 302 -16.10 -3.82 -0.24
N ARG A 303 -17.37 -3.82 -0.69
CA ARG A 303 -18.03 -2.61 -1.16
C ARG A 303 -18.09 -1.54 -0.07
N ALA A 304 -18.32 -1.91 1.18
CA ALA A 304 -18.32 -0.96 2.29
C ALA A 304 -16.93 -0.34 2.53
N LEU A 305 -15.84 -1.11 2.36
CA LEU A 305 -14.47 -0.60 2.46
C LEU A 305 -14.15 0.41 1.35
N TRP A 306 -14.55 0.14 0.11
CA TRP A 306 -14.38 1.08 -1.00
C TRP A 306 -15.28 2.31 -0.89
N GLY A 307 -16.53 2.12 -0.43
CA GLY A 307 -17.52 3.19 -0.27
C GLY A 307 -17.10 4.28 0.72
N ARG A 308 -16.19 4.00 1.65
CA ARG A 308 -15.57 5.02 2.52
C ARG A 308 -14.82 6.11 1.76
N TYR A 309 -14.41 5.82 0.53
CA TYR A 309 -13.69 6.74 -0.36
C TYR A 309 -14.55 7.19 -1.55
N GLY A 310 -15.85 6.88 -1.55
CA GLY A 310 -16.76 7.24 -2.65
C GLY A 310 -16.62 6.37 -3.90
N LEU A 311 -16.08 5.15 -3.77
CA LEU A 311 -15.83 4.20 -4.86
C LEU A 311 -16.66 2.90 -4.74
#